data_AF-A0A8U0U2H5-F1
#
_entry.id   AF-A0A8U0U2H5-F1
#
_cell.length_a   1.000
_cell.length_b   1.000
_cell.length_c   1.000
_cell.angle_alpha   90.00
_cell.angle_beta   90.00
_cell.angle_gamma   90.00
#
_symmetry.space_group_name_H-M   'P 1'
#
loop_
_entity.id
_entity.type
_entity.pdbx_description
1 polymer ?
#
loop_
_entity_poly.entity_id
_entity_poly.type
_entity_poly.pdbx_seq_one_letter_code
_entity_poly.pdbx_strand_id
1 'polypeptide(L)'
;MILMTDTEGSQNTLDGILHAISKCKVQHNQLLKEQQDLSRARDDQEDLAKQFRQRIVKLRISLEEDDNNQARDVDSERKKIAALHDEESRLKREIQRAEEELQLEEESTHHLKQQTDVSTAAVPEKKVVFTGETGDGANTLNFDVKPHIVYPMEEGTALITFEDEEVAQKILSLREHKVDLGGDCAITLEAKLVRLLVPCQVEMDTEVCSRRILVSNLPKKAGEDRLLDKLEIHFAKSKNGGGEVEESDMLHDSGNVVITFIENTIAKGLTDKQYHDVEFEKGRKHSVKVTPFLNGEITSFQTRLSACGRTVLLTGIPAVMEQENLQDLLEIHFQKTSNGGGEVDAFLYNPLGQHTLALFEEDCPTEDQSQ
;
A
#
# COMPACT_ATOMS: atom_id res chain seq x y z
N MET A 1 47.18 105.99 45.22
CA MET A 1 46.89 107.07 46.19
C MET A 1 47.19 106.49 47.56
N ILE A 2 48.28 106.86 48.25
CA ILE A 2 48.48 108.14 48.97
C ILE A 2 47.29 108.31 49.93
N LEU A 3 47.38 108.35 51.26
CA LEU A 3 48.39 108.79 52.23
C LEU A 3 47.90 108.23 53.58
N MET A 4 48.75 107.67 54.43
CA MET A 4 48.62 107.87 55.87
C MET A 4 50.03 107.92 56.47
N THR A 5 50.38 109.16 56.83
CA THR A 5 51.50 109.55 57.67
C THR A 5 51.40 108.91 59.04
N ASP A 6 52.53 108.47 59.59
CA ASP A 6 52.90 108.75 60.99
C ASP A 6 54.43 108.57 61.19
N THR A 7 55.11 109.73 61.24
CA THR A 7 56.14 110.18 62.21
C THR A 7 56.37 109.28 63.44
N GLU A 8 57.53 109.14 64.08
CA GLU A 8 58.93 109.57 63.97
C GLU A 8 59.70 108.85 65.12
N GLY A 9 61.02 108.71 65.03
CA GLY A 9 61.88 108.84 66.23
C GLY A 9 62.51 107.59 66.90
N SER A 10 63.84 107.50 66.75
CA SER A 10 64.85 106.88 67.63
C SER A 10 65.13 105.35 67.54
N GLN A 11 66.19 105.01 66.79
CA GLN A 11 66.72 103.65 66.60
C GLN A 11 68.10 103.38 67.29
N ASN A 12 68.54 104.20 68.25
CA ASN A 12 69.91 104.07 68.82
C ASN A 12 69.96 103.92 70.35
N THR A 13 69.20 102.96 70.90
CA THR A 13 69.32 102.51 72.29
C THR A 13 69.41 100.97 72.30
N LEU A 14 70.24 100.38 73.18
CA LEU A 14 70.46 98.92 73.29
C LEU A 14 69.13 98.13 73.35
N ASP A 15 68.13 98.72 73.99
CA ASP A 15 66.77 98.19 74.12
C ASP A 15 65.99 98.10 72.79
N GLY A 16 66.18 99.08 71.89
CA GLY A 16 65.55 99.07 70.57
C GLY A 16 66.12 97.99 69.63
N ILE A 17 67.43 97.74 69.74
CA ILE A 17 68.10 96.66 69.01
C ILE A 17 67.67 95.29 69.56
N LEU A 18 67.57 95.13 70.88
CA LEU A 18 67.05 93.91 71.51
C LEU A 18 65.59 93.63 71.13
N HIS A 19 64.74 94.66 71.08
CA HIS A 19 63.36 94.53 70.64
C HIS A 19 63.26 94.14 69.14
N ALA A 20 64.10 94.71 68.28
CA ALA A 20 64.17 94.35 66.86
C ALA A 20 64.67 92.91 66.63
N ILE A 21 65.68 92.46 67.40
CA ILE A 21 66.17 91.07 67.38
C ILE A 21 65.08 90.11 67.87
N SER A 22 64.37 90.46 68.93
CA SER A 22 63.23 89.67 69.44
C SER A 22 62.13 89.56 68.39
N LYS A 23 61.73 90.68 67.77
CA LYS A 23 60.75 90.71 66.67
C LYS A 23 61.20 89.86 65.47
N CYS A 24 62.47 89.96 65.08
CA CYS A 24 63.05 89.17 64.00
C CYS A 24 63.08 87.66 64.32
N LYS A 25 63.38 87.28 65.57
CA LYS A 25 63.28 85.88 66.04
C LYS A 25 61.85 85.34 66.00
N VAL A 26 60.87 86.14 66.41
CA VAL A 26 59.45 85.76 66.33
C VAL A 26 59.03 85.56 64.87
N GLN A 27 59.40 86.47 63.97
CA GLN A 27 59.13 86.34 62.54
C GLN A 27 59.83 85.14 61.91
N HIS A 28 61.08 84.86 62.30
CA HIS A 28 61.82 83.69 61.82
C HIS A 28 61.16 82.37 62.25
N ASN A 29 60.73 82.28 63.52
CA ASN A 29 60.01 81.11 64.02
C ASN A 29 58.64 80.93 63.35
N GLN A 30 57.94 82.04 63.05
CA GLN A 30 56.68 82.02 62.31
C GLN A 30 56.88 81.51 60.88
N LEU A 31 57.90 82.02 60.17
CA LEU A 31 58.26 81.57 58.82
C LEU A 31 58.68 80.10 58.78
N LEU A 32 59.42 79.62 59.78
CA LEU A 32 59.77 78.20 59.91
C LEU A 32 58.52 77.31 60.05
N LYS A 33 57.55 77.76 60.83
CA LYS A 33 56.28 77.04 61.01
C LYS A 33 55.46 77.03 59.72
N GLU A 34 55.33 78.17 59.05
CA GLU A 34 54.66 78.26 57.75
C GLU A 34 55.36 77.41 56.68
N GLN A 35 56.69 77.37 56.66
CA GLN A 35 57.45 76.49 55.76
C GLN A 35 57.17 75.02 56.05
N GLN A 36 57.07 74.63 57.33
CA GLN A 36 56.74 73.26 57.72
C GLN A 36 55.31 72.88 57.32
N ASP A 37 54.34 73.78 57.54
CA ASP A 37 52.95 73.56 57.17
C ASP A 37 52.77 73.50 55.65
N LEU A 38 53.47 74.35 54.89
CA LEU A 38 53.50 74.30 53.42
C LEU A 38 54.14 73.02 52.90
N SER A 39 55.22 72.52 53.53
CA SER A 39 55.82 71.25 53.15
C SER A 39 54.85 70.09 53.37
N ARG A 40 54.13 70.07 54.49
CA ARG A 40 53.10 69.04 54.76
C ARG A 40 51.97 69.11 53.73
N ALA A 41 51.45 70.30 53.47
CA ALA A 41 50.39 70.49 52.48
C ALA A 41 50.82 70.05 51.07
N ARG A 42 52.08 70.32 50.68
CA ARG A 42 52.65 69.83 49.41
C ARG A 42 52.68 68.31 49.37
N ASP A 43 53.20 67.67 50.42
CA ASP A 43 53.35 66.22 50.49
C ASP A 43 51.98 65.52 50.48
N ASP A 44 51.00 66.07 51.20
CA ASP A 44 49.60 65.60 51.19
C ASP A 44 48.97 65.74 49.80
N GLN A 45 49.23 66.84 49.09
CA GLN A 45 48.73 67.06 47.74
C GLN A 45 49.40 66.14 46.72
N GLU A 46 50.70 65.84 46.87
CA GLU A 46 51.39 64.85 46.05
C GLU A 46 50.85 63.43 46.26
N ASP A 47 50.59 63.03 47.51
CA ASP A 47 50.01 61.72 47.83
C ASP A 47 48.59 61.60 47.25
N LEU A 48 47.76 62.63 47.45
CA LEU A 48 46.42 62.68 46.87
C LEU A 48 46.45 62.59 45.34
N ALA A 49 47.36 63.33 44.68
CA ALA A 49 47.54 63.25 43.23
C ALA A 49 47.99 61.85 42.77
N LYS A 50 48.83 61.16 43.57
CA LYS A 50 49.25 59.78 43.30
C LYS A 50 48.10 58.80 43.43
N GLN A 51 47.27 58.91 44.47
CA GLN A 51 46.08 58.09 44.65
C GLN A 51 45.07 58.27 43.49
N PHE A 52 44.83 59.51 43.05
CA PHE A 52 43.98 59.78 41.88
C PHE A 52 44.54 59.15 40.60
N ARG A 53 45.85 59.27 40.35
CA ARG A 53 46.49 58.61 39.20
C ARG A 53 46.33 57.09 39.24
N GLN A 54 46.54 56.47 40.40
CA GLN A 54 46.35 55.02 40.57
C GLN A 54 44.89 54.60 40.33
N ARG A 55 43.93 55.39 40.83
CA ARG A 55 42.50 55.11 40.65
C ARG A 55 42.06 55.23 39.19
N ILE A 56 42.59 56.22 38.46
CA ILE A 56 42.35 56.38 37.02
C ILE A 56 42.88 55.18 36.25
N VAL A 57 44.11 54.73 36.54
CA VAL A 57 44.69 53.55 35.88
C VAL A 57 43.86 52.29 36.16
N LYS A 58 43.48 52.06 37.43
CA LYS A 58 42.66 50.90 37.80
C LYS A 58 41.28 50.93 37.14
N LEU A 59 40.65 52.10 37.09
CA LEU A 59 39.35 52.28 36.43
C LEU A 59 39.44 52.02 34.93
N ARG A 60 40.54 52.47 34.28
CA ARG A 60 40.77 52.23 32.86
C ARG A 60 40.91 50.74 32.54
N ILE A 61 41.69 50.01 33.35
CA ILE A 61 41.86 48.57 33.19
C ILE A 61 40.52 47.84 33.37
N SER A 62 39.75 48.19 34.40
CA SER A 62 38.42 47.61 34.64
C SER A 62 37.46 47.86 33.48
N LEU A 63 37.43 49.08 32.94
CA LEU A 63 36.61 49.42 31.77
C LEU A 63 37.01 48.61 30.53
N GLU A 64 38.31 48.44 30.29
CA GLU A 64 38.81 47.66 29.16
C GLU A 64 38.54 46.16 29.32
N GLU A 65 38.60 45.62 30.54
CA GLU A 65 38.18 44.25 30.84
C GLU A 65 36.67 44.07 30.64
N ASP A 66 35.85 45.00 31.11
CA ASP A 66 34.39 44.97 30.96
C ASP A 66 33.97 45.05 29.48
N ASP A 67 34.56 45.97 28.71
CA ASP A 67 34.32 46.09 27.25
C ASP A 67 34.69 44.80 26.51
N ASN A 68 35.84 44.19 26.87
CA ASN A 68 36.27 42.93 26.28
C ASN A 68 35.35 41.76 26.64
N ASN A 69 34.87 41.70 27.89
CA ASN A 69 33.92 40.67 28.33
C ASN A 69 32.59 40.82 27.62
N GLN A 70 32.06 42.05 27.54
CA GLN A 70 30.83 42.34 26.81
C GLN A 70 30.94 41.98 25.32
N ALA A 71 32.07 42.29 24.68
CA ALA A 71 32.30 41.93 23.29
C ALA A 71 32.31 40.41 23.06
N ARG A 72 32.91 39.64 23.98
CA ARG A 72 32.92 38.17 23.95
C ARG A 72 31.53 37.59 24.14
N ASP A 73 30.76 38.11 25.09
CA ASP A 73 29.40 37.64 25.35
C ASP A 73 28.51 37.87 24.13
N VAL A 74 28.56 39.07 23.53
CA VAL A 74 27.82 39.41 22.31
C VAL A 74 28.22 38.50 21.14
N ASP A 75 29.50 38.22 20.95
CA ASP A 75 29.96 37.29 19.89
C ASP A 75 29.46 35.86 20.14
N SER A 76 29.47 35.41 21.39
CA SER A 76 28.98 34.08 21.76
C SER A 76 27.47 33.94 21.50
N GLU A 77 26.67 34.94 21.85
CA GLU A 77 25.23 34.96 21.60
C GLU A 77 24.91 35.08 20.11
N ARG A 78 25.67 35.88 19.36
CA ARG A 78 25.55 35.95 17.89
C ARG A 78 25.78 34.60 17.22
N LYS A 79 26.80 33.85 17.66
CA LYS A 79 27.07 32.50 17.16
C LYS A 79 25.94 31.52 17.48
N LYS A 80 25.38 31.58 18.70
CA LYS A 80 24.22 30.75 19.08
C LYS A 80 23.00 31.06 18.21
N ILE A 81 22.70 32.33 17.98
CA ILE A 81 21.57 32.75 17.13
C ILE A 81 21.77 32.26 15.70
N ALA A 82 22.98 32.38 15.14
CA ALA A 82 23.29 31.88 13.80
C ALA A 82 23.08 30.35 13.72
N ALA A 83 23.60 29.60 14.69
CA ALA A 83 23.43 28.14 14.73
C ALA A 83 21.95 27.73 14.85
N LEU A 84 21.17 28.43 15.69
CA LEU A 84 19.72 28.19 15.82
C LEU A 84 18.97 28.52 14.53
N HIS A 85 19.32 29.59 13.84
CA HIS A 85 18.70 29.96 12.57
C HIS A 85 19.00 28.95 11.46
N ASP A 86 20.23 28.43 11.40
CA ASP A 86 20.61 27.38 10.46
C ASP A 86 19.84 26.08 10.73
N GLU A 87 19.68 25.73 12.01
CA GLU A 87 18.88 24.58 12.45
C GLU A 87 17.40 24.76 12.12
N GLU A 88 16.82 25.93 12.40
CA GLU A 88 15.44 26.26 12.03
C GLU A 88 15.23 26.13 10.52
N SER A 89 16.18 26.62 9.72
CA SER A 89 16.15 26.54 8.26
C SER A 89 16.29 25.10 7.75
N ARG A 90 16.99 24.23 8.50
CA ARG A 90 17.07 22.79 8.21
C ARG A 90 15.74 22.11 8.53
N LEU A 91 15.21 22.32 9.73
CA LEU A 91 13.96 21.72 10.18
C LEU A 91 12.78 22.15 9.30
N LYS A 92 12.71 23.42 8.89
CA LYS A 92 11.69 23.90 7.93
C LYS A 92 11.72 23.15 6.61
N ARG A 93 12.92 22.85 6.08
CA ARG A 93 13.06 22.05 4.85
C ARG A 93 12.67 20.59 5.06
N GLU A 94 12.93 20.02 6.23
CA GLU A 94 12.50 18.65 6.56
C GLU A 94 10.98 18.55 6.70
N ILE A 95 10.35 19.52 7.37
CA ILE A 95 8.89 19.61 7.47
C ILE A 95 8.27 19.71 6.09
N GLN A 96 8.76 20.61 5.23
CA GLN A 96 8.24 20.75 3.88
C GLN A 96 8.32 19.44 3.08
N ARG A 97 9.46 18.72 3.16
CA ARG A 97 9.60 17.41 2.50
C ARG A 97 8.63 16.37 3.06
N ALA A 98 8.47 16.32 4.37
CA ALA A 98 7.53 15.39 5.00
C ALA A 98 6.08 15.70 4.65
N GLU A 99 5.71 16.98 4.53
CA GLU A 99 4.38 17.41 4.08
C GLU A 99 4.12 17.03 2.62
N GLU A 100 5.11 17.20 1.74
CA GLU A 100 5.02 16.77 0.33
C GLU A 100 4.87 15.24 0.21
N GLU A 101 5.63 14.47 0.97
CA GLU A 101 5.53 13.00 1.01
C GLU A 101 4.18 12.53 1.58
N LEU A 102 3.69 13.19 2.64
CA LEU A 102 2.37 12.91 3.21
C LEU A 102 1.25 13.20 2.21
N GLN A 103 1.31 14.31 1.47
CA GLN A 103 0.30 14.61 0.45
C GLN A 103 0.25 13.55 -0.65
N LEU A 104 1.41 13.08 -1.12
CA LEU A 104 1.47 12.01 -2.12
C LEU A 104 0.83 10.71 -1.60
N GLU A 105 1.11 10.35 -0.35
CA GLU A 105 0.53 9.15 0.28
C GLU A 105 -0.97 9.31 0.59
N GLU A 106 -1.42 10.51 0.95
CA GLU A 106 -2.85 10.81 1.11
C GLU A 106 -3.61 10.73 -0.21
N GLU A 107 -3.03 11.23 -1.31
CA GLU A 107 -3.59 11.12 -2.65
C GLU A 107 -3.68 9.65 -3.11
N SER A 108 -2.63 8.85 -2.89
CA SER A 108 -2.62 7.42 -3.21
C SER A 108 -3.65 6.65 -2.38
N THR A 109 -3.73 6.93 -1.08
CA THR A 109 -4.71 6.32 -0.17
C THR A 109 -6.13 6.71 -0.54
N HIS A 110 -6.37 7.97 -0.93
CA HIS A 110 -7.68 8.43 -1.36
C HIS A 110 -8.11 7.79 -2.69
N HIS A 111 -7.18 7.63 -3.63
CA HIS A 111 -7.41 6.88 -4.86
C HIS A 111 -7.79 5.42 -4.56
N LEU A 112 -7.02 4.75 -3.70
CA LEU A 112 -7.26 3.36 -3.33
C LEU A 112 -8.60 3.20 -2.58
N LYS A 113 -8.94 4.13 -1.68
CA LYS A 113 -10.24 4.16 -0.99
C LYS A 113 -11.41 4.25 -1.96
N GLN A 114 -11.33 5.15 -2.94
CA GLN A 114 -12.35 5.28 -3.98
C GLN A 114 -12.47 3.99 -4.80
N GLN A 115 -11.36 3.33 -5.11
CA GLN A 115 -11.41 2.03 -5.79
C GLN A 115 -12.06 0.97 -4.89
N THR A 116 -11.71 0.88 -3.61
CA THR A 116 -12.29 -0.12 -2.69
C THR A 116 -13.78 0.09 -2.41
N ASP A 117 -14.26 1.32 -2.29
CA ASP A 117 -15.68 1.63 -2.08
C ASP A 117 -16.54 1.28 -3.30
N VAL A 118 -15.97 1.41 -4.50
CA VAL A 118 -16.61 0.97 -5.75
C VAL A 118 -16.54 -0.56 -5.88
N SER A 119 -15.44 -1.17 -5.44
CA SER A 119 -15.31 -2.63 -5.37
C SER A 119 -16.30 -3.26 -4.41
N THR A 120 -16.63 -2.67 -3.25
CA THR A 120 -17.68 -3.19 -2.34
C THR A 120 -19.08 -3.16 -2.97
N ALA A 121 -19.37 -2.21 -3.86
CA ALA A 121 -20.61 -2.20 -4.65
C ALA A 121 -20.57 -3.18 -5.85
N ALA A 122 -19.37 -3.61 -6.26
CA ALA A 122 -19.13 -4.59 -7.33
C ALA A 122 -19.02 -6.04 -6.83
N VAL A 123 -18.84 -6.27 -5.52
CA VAL A 123 -18.84 -7.63 -4.96
C VAL A 123 -20.22 -8.25 -5.18
N PRO A 124 -20.32 -9.45 -5.77
CA PRO A 124 -21.60 -10.11 -5.96
C PRO A 124 -22.34 -10.27 -4.63
N GLU A 125 -23.52 -9.66 -4.53
CA GLU A 125 -24.39 -9.76 -3.36
C GLU A 125 -24.89 -11.21 -3.20
N LYS A 126 -24.24 -11.98 -2.33
CA LYS A 126 -24.75 -13.30 -1.94
C LYS A 126 -25.94 -13.10 -1.01
N LYS A 127 -27.13 -13.55 -1.44
CA LYS A 127 -28.31 -13.61 -0.57
C LYS A 127 -28.04 -14.62 0.54
N VAL A 128 -27.64 -14.11 1.70
CA VAL A 128 -27.42 -14.94 2.89
C VAL A 128 -28.74 -15.12 3.63
N VAL A 129 -29.04 -16.37 3.99
CA VAL A 129 -30.10 -16.69 4.95
C VAL A 129 -29.39 -17.01 6.25
N PHE A 130 -29.66 -16.23 7.29
CA PHE A 130 -29.05 -16.44 8.59
C PHE A 130 -29.69 -17.66 9.26
N THR A 131 -28.97 -18.78 9.31
CA THR A 131 -29.44 -20.03 9.92
C THR A 131 -29.10 -20.14 11.41
N GLY A 132 -28.37 -19.18 11.98
CA GLY A 132 -28.09 -19.09 13.42
C GLY A 132 -26.86 -19.87 13.91
N GLU A 133 -26.15 -20.57 13.02
CA GLU A 133 -24.92 -21.29 13.36
C GLU A 133 -23.71 -20.35 13.23
N THR A 134 -22.93 -20.22 14.31
CA THR A 134 -21.74 -19.36 14.34
C THR A 134 -20.50 -20.21 14.10
N GLY A 135 -20.09 -20.34 12.83
CA GLY A 135 -18.79 -20.89 12.46
C GLY A 135 -17.64 -19.92 12.78
N ASP A 136 -16.42 -20.44 12.89
CA ASP A 136 -15.21 -19.65 13.04
C ASP A 136 -15.08 -18.66 11.86
N GLY A 137 -14.91 -17.37 12.17
CA GLY A 137 -15.07 -16.24 11.24
C GLY A 137 -13.97 -16.09 10.19
N ALA A 138 -13.21 -17.15 9.92
CA ALA A 138 -12.08 -17.17 9.00
C ALA A 138 -12.40 -17.84 7.66
N ASN A 139 -13.66 -17.83 7.23
CA ASN A 139 -13.95 -18.12 5.83
C ASN A 139 -13.54 -16.90 5.00
N THR A 140 -12.28 -16.92 4.55
CA THR A 140 -11.84 -16.24 3.34
C THR A 140 -12.97 -16.31 2.31
N LEU A 141 -13.24 -15.19 1.64
CA LEU A 141 -14.09 -15.14 0.45
C LEU A 141 -13.44 -16.03 -0.62
N ASN A 142 -13.60 -17.35 -0.49
CA ASN A 142 -13.11 -18.32 -1.44
C ASN A 142 -13.99 -18.13 -2.67
N PHE A 143 -13.40 -17.56 -3.72
CA PHE A 143 -13.99 -17.65 -5.04
C PHE A 143 -14.21 -19.13 -5.34
N ASP A 144 -15.43 -19.50 -5.70
CA ASP A 144 -15.77 -20.85 -6.15
C ASP A 144 -15.21 -21.01 -7.57
N VAL A 145 -13.91 -21.25 -7.66
CA VAL A 145 -13.22 -21.48 -8.92
C VAL A 145 -13.39 -22.96 -9.26
N LYS A 146 -14.22 -23.25 -10.26
CA LYS A 146 -14.40 -24.61 -10.79
C LYS A 146 -13.41 -24.87 -11.92
N PRO A 147 -12.28 -25.57 -11.68
CA PRO A 147 -11.29 -25.79 -12.71
C PRO A 147 -11.82 -26.76 -13.76
N HIS A 148 -11.70 -26.39 -15.03
CA HIS A 148 -11.96 -27.26 -16.16
C HIS A 148 -10.61 -27.56 -16.82
N ILE A 149 -10.03 -28.72 -16.52
CA ILE A 149 -8.67 -29.08 -16.91
C ILE A 149 -8.68 -29.89 -18.20
N VAL A 150 -8.05 -29.35 -19.23
CA VAL A 150 -7.89 -30.04 -20.52
C VAL A 150 -6.67 -30.96 -20.44
N TYR A 151 -6.89 -32.26 -20.64
CA TYR A 151 -5.87 -33.29 -20.64
C TYR A 151 -5.67 -33.86 -22.06
N PRO A 152 -4.49 -33.69 -22.67
CA PRO A 152 -4.20 -34.26 -23.99
C PRO A 152 -3.92 -35.76 -23.87
N MET A 153 -4.66 -36.57 -24.63
CA MET A 153 -4.46 -38.03 -24.66
C MET A 153 -3.45 -38.42 -25.73
N GLU A 154 -2.55 -39.36 -25.40
CA GLU A 154 -1.66 -39.98 -26.38
C GLU A 154 -2.44 -40.97 -27.25
N GLU A 155 -1.95 -41.26 -28.45
CA GLU A 155 -2.60 -42.20 -29.35
C GLU A 155 -2.55 -43.64 -28.80
N GLY A 156 -3.63 -44.41 -28.96
CA GLY A 156 -3.73 -45.76 -28.42
C GLY A 156 -3.86 -45.80 -26.89
N THR A 157 -4.51 -44.79 -26.31
CA THR A 157 -4.80 -44.72 -24.87
C THR A 157 -6.29 -44.57 -24.59
N ALA A 158 -6.74 -45.02 -23.42
CA ALA A 158 -8.11 -44.83 -22.96
C ALA A 158 -8.14 -44.34 -21.51
N LEU A 159 -9.07 -43.44 -21.20
CA LEU A 159 -9.38 -42.99 -19.84
C LEU A 159 -10.66 -43.67 -19.39
N ILE A 160 -10.63 -44.24 -18.18
CA ILE A 160 -11.79 -44.83 -17.53
C ILE A 160 -11.96 -44.16 -16.18
N THR A 161 -13.12 -43.56 -15.95
CA THR A 161 -13.55 -43.05 -14.65
C THR A 161 -14.56 -44.01 -14.05
N PHE A 162 -14.28 -44.48 -12.85
CA PHE A 162 -15.17 -45.37 -12.09
C PHE A 162 -16.03 -44.58 -11.12
N GLU A 163 -17.20 -45.09 -10.77
CA GLU A 163 -18.01 -44.51 -9.69
C GLU A 163 -17.26 -44.58 -8.35
N ASP A 164 -16.67 -45.75 -8.06
CA ASP A 164 -15.92 -46.01 -6.83
C ASP A 164 -14.40 -45.85 -6.99
N GLU A 165 -13.77 -45.03 -6.16
CA GLU A 165 -12.31 -44.89 -6.10
C GLU A 165 -11.60 -46.22 -5.77
N GLU A 166 -12.22 -47.09 -4.96
CA GLU A 166 -11.64 -48.39 -4.60
C GLU A 166 -11.43 -49.31 -5.80
N VAL A 167 -12.29 -49.21 -6.82
CA VAL A 167 -12.19 -49.99 -8.05
C VAL A 167 -11.00 -49.51 -8.86
N ALA A 168 -10.87 -48.20 -9.06
CA ALA A 168 -9.73 -47.59 -9.74
C ALA A 168 -8.39 -47.99 -9.07
N GLN A 169 -8.33 -47.96 -7.74
CA GLN A 169 -7.13 -48.37 -7.00
C GLN A 169 -6.79 -49.87 -7.19
N LYS A 170 -7.77 -50.76 -7.29
CA LYS A 170 -7.55 -52.19 -7.60
C LYS A 170 -6.97 -52.38 -8.99
N ILE A 171 -7.53 -51.70 -10.00
CA ILE A 171 -7.03 -51.72 -11.38
C ILE A 171 -5.59 -51.20 -11.46
N LEU A 172 -5.27 -50.10 -10.77
CA LEU A 172 -3.92 -49.54 -10.70
C LEU A 172 -2.92 -50.45 -9.97
N SER A 173 -3.38 -51.19 -8.96
CA SER A 173 -2.53 -52.13 -8.21
C SER A 173 -2.08 -53.33 -9.05
N LEU A 174 -2.94 -53.78 -9.98
CA LEU A 174 -2.64 -54.89 -10.89
C LEU A 174 -1.67 -54.48 -12.02
N ARG A 175 -1.65 -53.19 -12.40
CA ARG A 175 -0.84 -52.57 -13.47
C ARG A 175 -1.04 -53.14 -14.87
N GLU A 176 -0.96 -54.45 -15.07
CA GLU A 176 -1.13 -55.09 -16.37
C GLU A 176 -2.47 -55.83 -16.42
N HIS A 177 -3.25 -55.58 -17.47
CA HIS A 177 -4.57 -56.18 -17.69
C HIS A 177 -4.59 -56.89 -19.04
N LYS A 178 -4.95 -58.17 -19.04
CA LYS A 178 -5.10 -58.96 -20.26
C LYS A 178 -6.56 -58.98 -20.68
N VAL A 179 -6.88 -58.27 -21.74
CA VAL A 179 -8.24 -58.16 -22.29
C VAL A 179 -8.41 -59.19 -23.41
N ASP A 180 -9.38 -60.09 -23.25
CA ASP A 180 -9.82 -61.01 -24.29
C ASP A 180 -10.82 -60.30 -25.20
N LEU A 181 -10.47 -60.14 -26.48
CA LEU A 181 -11.28 -59.47 -27.50
C LEU A 181 -12.15 -60.46 -28.29
N GLY A 182 -12.12 -61.75 -27.94
CA GLY A 182 -12.81 -62.82 -28.65
C GLY A 182 -12.06 -63.33 -29.88
N GLY A 183 -12.38 -64.56 -30.31
CA GLY A 183 -11.81 -65.14 -31.53
C GLY A 183 -10.28 -65.28 -31.52
N ASP A 184 -9.72 -65.83 -30.44
CA ASP A 184 -8.28 -66.07 -30.20
C ASP A 184 -7.39 -64.80 -30.11
N CYS A 185 -7.98 -63.59 -30.06
CA CYS A 185 -7.24 -62.33 -29.94
C CYS A 185 -7.29 -61.80 -28.50
N ALA A 186 -6.13 -61.65 -27.85
CA ALA A 186 -6.01 -61.03 -26.54
C ALA A 186 -4.94 -59.93 -26.57
N ILE A 187 -5.25 -58.79 -25.95
CA ILE A 187 -4.34 -57.65 -25.83
C ILE A 187 -3.92 -57.45 -24.37
N THR A 188 -2.72 -56.92 -24.16
CA THR A 188 -2.20 -56.58 -22.83
C THR A 188 -2.11 -55.07 -22.72
N LEU A 189 -2.77 -54.53 -21.70
CA LEU A 189 -2.86 -53.10 -21.42
C LEU A 189 -2.14 -52.77 -20.12
N GLU A 190 -1.56 -51.58 -20.05
CA GLU A 190 -0.95 -51.06 -18.83
C GLU A 190 -1.80 -49.93 -18.25
N ALA A 191 -2.26 -50.11 -17.00
CA ALA A 191 -3.00 -49.15 -16.21
C ALA A 191 -2.05 -48.21 -15.44
N LYS A 192 -2.23 -46.90 -15.65
CA LYS A 192 -1.44 -45.81 -15.06
C LYS A 192 -2.32 -44.82 -14.33
N LEU A 193 -1.78 -44.24 -13.27
CA LEU A 193 -2.42 -43.20 -12.49
C LEU A 193 -2.41 -41.88 -13.27
N VAL A 194 -3.56 -41.24 -13.38
CA VAL A 194 -3.67 -39.90 -13.99
C VAL A 194 -3.26 -38.85 -12.96
N ARG A 195 -2.34 -37.96 -13.35
CA ARG A 195 -1.93 -36.81 -12.54
C ARG A 195 -2.22 -35.53 -13.32
N LEU A 196 -2.96 -34.63 -12.69
CA LEU A 196 -3.34 -33.34 -13.26
C LEU A 196 -2.67 -32.20 -12.48
N LEU A 197 -2.33 -31.13 -13.20
CA LEU A 197 -1.92 -29.87 -12.57
C LEU A 197 -3.19 -29.10 -12.22
N VAL A 198 -3.57 -29.10 -10.95
CA VAL A 198 -4.73 -28.36 -10.45
C VAL A 198 -4.26 -27.01 -9.90
N PRO A 199 -4.98 -25.90 -10.18
CA PRO A 199 -4.72 -24.63 -9.54
C PRO A 199 -5.01 -24.73 -8.04
N CYS A 200 -4.08 -24.29 -7.20
CA CYS A 200 -4.25 -24.30 -5.74
C CYS A 200 -4.25 -22.91 -5.11
N GLN A 201 -3.66 -21.92 -5.77
CA GLN A 201 -3.72 -20.52 -5.33
C GLN A 201 -3.77 -19.62 -6.56
N VAL A 202 -4.72 -18.68 -6.55
CA VAL A 202 -4.87 -17.64 -7.56
C VAL A 202 -5.02 -16.32 -6.82
N GLU A 203 -4.10 -15.40 -7.07
CA GLU A 203 -4.20 -14.02 -6.62
C GLU A 203 -4.39 -13.13 -7.84
N MET A 204 -5.32 -12.19 -7.74
CA MET A 204 -5.64 -11.25 -8.80
C MET A 204 -5.66 -9.84 -8.24
N ASP A 205 -4.97 -8.94 -8.93
CA ASP A 205 -5.15 -7.52 -8.75
C ASP A 205 -6.36 -7.10 -9.56
N THR A 206 -7.28 -6.39 -8.92
CA THR A 206 -8.54 -5.95 -9.55
C THR A 206 -8.60 -4.44 -9.59
N GLU A 207 -8.98 -3.91 -10.75
CA GLU A 207 -9.18 -2.48 -10.98
C GLU A 207 -10.56 -2.24 -11.60
N VAL A 208 -11.18 -1.12 -11.25
CA VAL A 208 -12.48 -0.74 -11.82
C VAL A 208 -12.26 -0.19 -13.23
N CYS A 209 -12.89 -0.81 -14.24
CA CYS A 209 -12.86 -0.31 -15.60
C CYS A 209 -13.76 0.92 -15.73
N SER A 210 -13.17 2.06 -16.09
CA SER A 210 -13.90 3.32 -16.28
C SER A 210 -14.73 3.38 -17.58
N ARG A 211 -14.52 2.43 -18.50
CA ARG A 211 -15.21 2.37 -19.81
C ARG A 211 -16.27 1.28 -19.91
N ARG A 212 -16.28 0.32 -18.98
CA ARG A 212 -17.16 -0.85 -19.05
C ARG A 212 -18.09 -0.91 -17.85
N ILE A 213 -19.31 -1.35 -18.10
CA ILE A 213 -20.29 -1.65 -17.06
C ILE A 213 -20.77 -3.09 -17.19
N LEU A 214 -21.14 -3.67 -16.06
CA LEU A 214 -21.80 -4.97 -16.00
C LEU A 214 -23.29 -4.75 -15.71
N VAL A 215 -24.15 -5.27 -16.59
CA VAL A 215 -25.60 -5.20 -16.44
C VAL A 215 -26.14 -6.57 -16.07
N SER A 216 -26.79 -6.64 -14.92
CA SER A 216 -27.37 -7.85 -14.34
C SER A 216 -28.88 -7.69 -14.09
N ASN A 217 -29.53 -8.76 -13.62
CA ASN A 217 -30.98 -8.84 -13.43
C ASN A 217 -31.76 -8.67 -14.74
N LEU A 218 -31.32 -9.35 -15.81
CA LEU A 218 -31.92 -9.26 -17.14
C LEU A 218 -33.16 -10.17 -17.29
N PRO A 219 -34.13 -9.81 -18.17
CA PRO A 219 -35.33 -10.62 -18.40
C PRO A 219 -35.00 -11.94 -19.13
N LYS A 220 -35.19 -13.08 -18.44
CA LYS A 220 -34.92 -14.44 -18.96
C LYS A 220 -35.74 -14.88 -20.19
N LYS A 221 -36.75 -14.10 -20.60
CA LYS A 221 -37.68 -14.45 -21.71
C LYS A 221 -37.41 -13.69 -23.01
N ALA A 222 -36.47 -12.75 -23.01
CA ALA A 222 -36.09 -12.01 -24.20
C ALA A 222 -35.02 -12.78 -24.99
N GLY A 223 -35.08 -12.73 -26.32
CA GLY A 223 -33.99 -13.25 -27.16
C GLY A 223 -32.73 -12.38 -27.04
N GLU A 224 -31.57 -13.00 -27.11
CA GLU A 224 -30.25 -12.37 -26.91
C GLU A 224 -30.04 -11.11 -27.78
N ASP A 225 -30.22 -11.21 -29.10
CA ASP A 225 -30.07 -10.07 -30.02
C ASP A 225 -30.96 -8.87 -29.63
N ARG A 226 -32.17 -9.15 -29.16
CA ARG A 226 -33.12 -8.09 -28.75
C ARG A 226 -32.73 -7.47 -27.42
N LEU A 227 -32.13 -8.26 -26.53
CA LEU A 227 -31.66 -7.80 -25.23
C LEU A 227 -30.50 -6.82 -25.42
N LEU A 228 -29.51 -7.22 -26.21
CA LEU A 228 -28.34 -6.41 -26.55
C LEU A 228 -28.75 -5.11 -27.25
N ASP A 229 -29.53 -5.18 -28.32
CA ASP A 229 -30.03 -4.00 -29.05
C ASP A 229 -30.77 -3.00 -28.13
N LYS A 230 -31.60 -3.50 -27.21
CA LYS A 230 -32.36 -2.62 -26.29
C LYS A 230 -31.48 -1.99 -25.22
N LEU A 231 -30.50 -2.74 -24.71
CA LEU A 231 -29.53 -2.23 -23.74
C LEU A 231 -28.62 -1.19 -24.40
N GLU A 232 -28.06 -1.49 -25.57
CA GLU A 232 -27.26 -0.58 -26.37
C GLU A 232 -28.01 0.72 -26.63
N ILE A 233 -29.24 0.66 -27.17
CA ILE A 233 -30.06 1.85 -27.43
C ILE A 233 -30.40 2.62 -26.13
N HIS A 234 -30.56 1.94 -25.00
CA HIS A 234 -30.85 2.59 -23.73
C HIS A 234 -29.64 3.34 -23.18
N PHE A 235 -28.48 2.70 -23.18
CA PHE A 235 -27.23 3.24 -22.65
C PHE A 235 -26.49 4.14 -23.66
N ALA A 236 -26.85 4.13 -24.94
CA ALA A 236 -26.40 5.11 -25.92
C ALA A 236 -26.98 6.52 -25.67
N LYS A 237 -28.08 6.63 -24.91
CA LYS A 237 -28.79 7.89 -24.72
C LYS A 237 -28.26 8.64 -23.50
N SER A 238 -27.71 9.84 -23.72
CA SER A 238 -27.24 10.73 -22.65
C SER A 238 -28.33 11.10 -21.63
N LYS A 239 -29.60 11.12 -22.02
CA LYS A 239 -30.74 11.37 -21.11
C LYS A 239 -30.84 10.33 -19.96
N ASN A 240 -30.29 9.14 -20.18
CA ASN A 240 -30.28 8.06 -19.21
C ASN A 240 -28.97 8.04 -18.39
N GLY A 241 -28.09 9.02 -18.59
CA GLY A 241 -26.74 9.04 -18.02
C GLY A 241 -25.72 8.23 -18.82
N GLY A 242 -26.09 7.77 -20.02
CA GLY A 242 -25.24 6.98 -20.90
C GLY A 242 -24.44 7.81 -21.92
N GLY A 243 -23.78 7.14 -22.87
CA GLY A 243 -22.92 7.75 -23.89
C GLY A 243 -22.71 6.80 -25.07
N GLU A 244 -21.94 7.20 -26.07
CA GLU A 244 -21.70 6.39 -27.28
C GLU A 244 -21.13 5.01 -26.90
N VAL A 245 -21.83 3.95 -27.34
CA VAL A 245 -21.48 2.56 -27.07
C VAL A 245 -20.55 2.07 -28.18
N GLU A 246 -19.44 1.49 -27.79
CA GLU A 246 -18.47 0.84 -28.69
C GLU A 246 -18.88 -0.61 -28.99
N GLU A 247 -19.25 -1.36 -27.94
CA GLU A 247 -19.55 -2.79 -28.01
C GLU A 247 -20.50 -3.22 -26.89
N SER A 248 -21.32 -4.23 -27.14
CA SER A 248 -22.16 -4.86 -26.12
C SER A 248 -22.17 -6.39 -26.27
N ASP A 249 -21.73 -7.09 -25.24
CA ASP A 249 -21.52 -8.54 -25.25
C ASP A 249 -22.29 -9.23 -24.13
N MET A 250 -22.85 -10.41 -24.41
CA MET A 250 -23.49 -11.24 -23.40
C MET A 250 -22.50 -12.24 -22.82
N LEU A 251 -22.40 -12.27 -21.49
CA LEU A 251 -21.68 -13.28 -20.74
C LEU A 251 -22.61 -14.49 -20.56
N HIS A 252 -22.41 -15.53 -21.39
CA HIS A 252 -23.28 -16.72 -21.40
C HIS A 252 -23.22 -17.54 -20.11
N ASP A 253 -22.11 -17.46 -19.38
CA ASP A 253 -21.90 -18.14 -18.10
C ASP A 253 -22.85 -17.66 -17.00
N SER A 254 -23.09 -16.34 -16.95
CA SER A 254 -23.80 -15.66 -15.88
C SER A 254 -25.12 -15.05 -16.35
N GLY A 255 -25.33 -14.98 -17.68
CA GLY A 255 -26.47 -14.33 -18.30
C GLY A 255 -26.48 -12.81 -18.13
N ASN A 256 -25.32 -12.22 -17.81
CA ASN A 256 -25.14 -10.77 -17.69
C ASN A 256 -24.69 -10.16 -19.03
N VAL A 257 -24.79 -8.85 -19.17
CA VAL A 257 -24.33 -8.13 -20.37
C VAL A 257 -23.26 -7.12 -19.98
N VAL A 258 -22.17 -7.10 -20.74
CA VAL A 258 -21.11 -6.10 -20.64
C VAL A 258 -21.33 -5.06 -21.72
N ILE A 259 -21.28 -3.78 -21.35
CA ILE A 259 -21.38 -2.66 -22.29
C ILE A 259 -20.10 -1.86 -22.20
N THR A 260 -19.44 -1.68 -23.34
CA THR A 260 -18.23 -0.88 -23.50
C THR A 260 -18.58 0.47 -24.12
N PHE A 261 -18.18 1.55 -23.48
CA PHE A 261 -18.34 2.91 -23.98
C PHE A 261 -17.05 3.44 -24.58
N ILE A 262 -17.18 4.32 -25.57
CA ILE A 262 -16.04 5.05 -26.13
C ILE A 262 -15.46 6.01 -25.08
N GLU A 263 -16.32 6.69 -24.33
CA GLU A 263 -15.93 7.62 -23.27
C GLU A 263 -15.75 6.92 -21.90
N ASN A 264 -14.71 7.32 -21.16
CA ASN A 264 -14.34 6.74 -19.85
C ASN A 264 -14.98 7.42 -18.63
N THR A 265 -15.85 8.40 -18.83
CA THR A 265 -16.53 9.15 -17.75
C THR A 265 -17.93 8.63 -17.47
N ILE A 266 -18.50 7.85 -18.41
CA ILE A 266 -19.89 7.42 -18.41
C ILE A 266 -20.15 6.29 -17.40
N ALA A 267 -19.23 5.32 -17.29
CA ALA A 267 -19.43 4.14 -16.46
C ALA A 267 -19.69 4.50 -15.00
N LYS A 268 -18.92 5.44 -14.43
CA LYS A 268 -19.07 5.88 -13.04
C LYS A 268 -20.46 6.42 -12.73
N GLY A 269 -21.00 7.29 -13.60
CA GLY A 269 -22.34 7.86 -13.40
C GLY A 269 -23.45 6.81 -13.47
N LEU A 270 -23.27 5.79 -14.31
CA LEU A 270 -24.23 4.69 -14.44
C LEU A 270 -24.17 3.74 -13.23
N THR A 271 -22.98 3.46 -12.71
CA THR A 271 -22.78 2.61 -11.53
C THR A 271 -23.26 3.27 -10.24
N ASP A 272 -23.10 4.59 -10.10
CA ASP A 272 -23.57 5.34 -8.93
C ASP A 272 -25.11 5.27 -8.78
N LYS A 273 -25.82 5.24 -9.91
CA LYS A 273 -27.29 5.11 -9.94
C LYS A 273 -27.77 3.69 -9.65
N GLN A 274 -26.94 2.67 -9.90
CA GLN A 274 -27.16 1.23 -9.74
C GLN A 274 -28.38 0.62 -10.47
N TYR A 275 -29.56 1.22 -10.45
CA TYR A 275 -30.78 0.67 -11.05
C TYR A 275 -31.26 1.53 -12.21
N HIS A 276 -31.53 0.88 -13.34
CA HIS A 276 -31.98 1.53 -14.57
C HIS A 276 -33.19 0.83 -15.15
N ASP A 277 -34.23 1.60 -15.48
CA ASP A 277 -35.47 1.05 -16.04
C ASP A 277 -35.39 1.01 -17.57
N VAL A 278 -35.09 -0.16 -18.11
CA VAL A 278 -34.93 -0.39 -19.55
C VAL A 278 -36.23 -0.93 -20.14
N GLU A 279 -36.67 -0.36 -21.25
CA GLU A 279 -37.86 -0.82 -21.97
C GLU A 279 -37.48 -1.90 -22.98
N PHE A 280 -37.74 -3.17 -22.65
CA PHE A 280 -37.46 -4.31 -23.53
C PHE A 280 -38.64 -4.64 -24.45
N GLU A 281 -39.87 -4.46 -23.98
CA GLU A 281 -41.10 -4.61 -24.74
C GLU A 281 -41.89 -3.30 -24.68
N LYS A 282 -42.66 -2.97 -25.72
CA LYS A 282 -43.46 -1.73 -25.77
C LYS A 282 -44.32 -1.60 -24.51
N GLY A 283 -44.03 -0.59 -23.70
CA GLY A 283 -44.76 -0.27 -22.47
C GLY A 283 -44.36 -1.08 -21.22
N ARG A 284 -43.40 -2.00 -21.30
CA ARG A 284 -42.87 -2.75 -20.14
C ARG A 284 -41.42 -2.38 -19.88
N LYS A 285 -41.22 -1.66 -18.78
CA LYS A 285 -39.89 -1.37 -18.24
C LYS A 285 -39.49 -2.48 -17.27
N HIS A 286 -38.23 -2.89 -17.36
CA HIS A 286 -37.62 -3.85 -16.46
C HIS A 286 -36.43 -3.17 -15.79
N SER A 287 -36.34 -3.28 -14.47
CA SER A 287 -35.27 -2.66 -13.71
C SER A 287 -34.03 -3.55 -13.74
N VAL A 288 -33.02 -3.11 -14.49
CA VAL A 288 -31.71 -3.79 -14.58
C VAL A 288 -30.77 -3.18 -13.56
N LYS A 289 -29.86 -3.99 -13.01
CA LYS A 289 -28.83 -3.55 -12.08
C LYS A 289 -27.53 -3.35 -12.83
N VAL A 290 -26.93 -2.17 -12.71
CA VAL A 290 -25.65 -1.79 -13.31
C VAL A 290 -24.61 -1.74 -12.20
N THR A 291 -23.55 -2.53 -12.36
CA THR A 291 -22.40 -2.58 -11.47
C THR A 291 -21.12 -2.27 -12.23
N PRO A 292 -20.05 -1.84 -11.54
CA PRO A 292 -18.76 -1.60 -12.19
C PRO A 292 -18.23 -2.88 -12.80
N PHE A 293 -17.61 -2.78 -13.97
CA PHE A 293 -16.85 -3.90 -14.53
C PHE A 293 -15.44 -3.89 -13.93
N LEU A 294 -15.01 -5.02 -13.36
CA LEU A 294 -13.67 -5.16 -12.80
C LEU A 294 -12.77 -5.80 -13.85
N ASN A 295 -11.67 -5.13 -14.19
CA ASN A 295 -10.55 -5.81 -14.85
C ASN A 295 -9.76 -6.51 -13.76
N GLY A 296 -9.35 -7.74 -14.03
CA GLY A 296 -8.48 -8.49 -13.13
C GLY A 296 -7.24 -8.96 -13.87
N GLU A 297 -6.07 -8.70 -13.30
CA GLU A 297 -4.81 -9.28 -13.75
C GLU A 297 -4.35 -10.33 -12.73
N ILE A 298 -4.02 -11.53 -13.20
CA ILE A 298 -3.52 -12.59 -12.33
C ILE A 298 -2.07 -12.26 -11.97
N THR A 299 -1.85 -11.92 -10.70
CA THR A 299 -0.53 -11.57 -10.18
C THR A 299 0.23 -12.78 -9.65
N SER A 300 -0.49 -13.78 -9.15
CA SER A 300 0.09 -15.02 -8.64
C SER A 300 -0.77 -16.22 -9.02
N PHE A 301 -0.13 -17.25 -9.58
CA PHE A 301 -0.78 -18.50 -9.95
C PHE A 301 0.10 -19.68 -9.52
N GLN A 302 -0.43 -20.53 -8.64
CA GLN A 302 0.27 -21.73 -8.19
C GLN A 302 -0.54 -22.97 -8.53
N THR A 303 0.16 -23.97 -9.03
CA THR A 303 -0.40 -25.29 -9.36
C THR A 303 0.20 -26.37 -8.51
N ARG A 304 -0.59 -27.39 -8.21
CA ARG A 304 -0.14 -28.61 -7.56
C ARG A 304 -0.46 -29.82 -8.43
N LEU A 305 0.44 -30.80 -8.44
CA LEU A 305 0.13 -32.13 -8.98
C LEU A 305 -0.86 -32.84 -8.06
N SER A 306 -2.07 -33.09 -8.57
CA SER A 306 -3.08 -33.90 -7.93
C SER A 306 -3.29 -35.21 -8.69
N ALA A 307 -3.58 -36.28 -7.96
CA ALA A 307 -3.88 -37.58 -8.54
C ALA A 307 -5.40 -37.75 -8.66
N CYS A 308 -5.88 -38.22 -9.80
CA CYS A 308 -7.29 -38.58 -9.96
C CYS A 308 -7.53 -39.94 -9.31
N GLY A 309 -8.24 -39.97 -8.18
CA GLY A 309 -8.51 -41.22 -7.46
C GLY A 309 -9.41 -42.18 -8.25
N ARG A 310 -10.42 -41.63 -8.94
CA ARG A 310 -11.44 -42.41 -9.67
C ARG A 310 -11.08 -42.72 -11.13
N THR A 311 -10.06 -42.08 -11.69
CA THR A 311 -9.72 -42.19 -13.12
C THR A 311 -8.41 -42.92 -13.38
N VAL A 312 -8.44 -43.86 -14.32
CA VAL A 312 -7.29 -44.68 -14.74
C VAL A 312 -6.99 -44.44 -16.22
N LEU A 313 -5.71 -44.29 -16.57
CA LEU A 313 -5.22 -44.24 -17.94
C LEU A 313 -4.75 -45.63 -18.36
N LEU A 314 -5.36 -46.18 -19.40
CA LEU A 314 -4.92 -47.40 -20.07
C LEU A 314 -4.03 -47.03 -21.25
N THR A 315 -2.86 -47.67 -21.33
CA THR A 315 -1.89 -47.48 -22.40
C THR A 315 -1.59 -48.80 -23.10
N GLY A 316 -1.16 -48.73 -24.36
CA GLY A 316 -0.79 -49.90 -25.15
C GLY A 316 -1.97 -50.52 -25.92
N ILE A 317 -2.99 -49.74 -26.27
CA ILE A 317 -4.14 -50.22 -27.04
C ILE A 317 -3.78 -50.24 -28.54
N PRO A 318 -3.71 -51.42 -29.20
CA PRO A 318 -3.40 -51.50 -30.62
C PRO A 318 -4.66 -51.34 -31.50
N ALA A 319 -4.50 -50.86 -32.73
CA ALA A 319 -5.58 -50.84 -33.73
C ALA A 319 -5.77 -52.23 -34.38
N VAL A 320 -6.35 -53.16 -33.62
CA VAL A 320 -6.59 -54.54 -34.07
C VAL A 320 -7.98 -54.77 -34.67
N MET A 321 -8.92 -53.86 -34.41
CA MET A 321 -10.31 -53.94 -34.89
C MET A 321 -10.92 -52.55 -35.02
N GLU A 322 -12.20 -52.49 -35.40
CA GLU A 322 -12.97 -51.25 -35.50
C GLU A 322 -13.08 -50.53 -34.15
N GLN A 323 -13.02 -49.19 -34.19
CA GLN A 323 -12.93 -48.34 -33.00
C GLN A 323 -14.08 -48.56 -32.02
N GLU A 324 -15.31 -48.59 -32.51
CA GLU A 324 -16.52 -48.77 -31.68
C GLU A 324 -16.51 -50.14 -30.99
N ASN A 325 -16.22 -51.20 -31.75
CA ASN A 325 -16.13 -52.56 -31.20
C ASN A 325 -15.00 -52.70 -30.15
N LEU A 326 -13.85 -52.05 -30.37
CA LEU A 326 -12.74 -52.09 -29.42
C LEU A 326 -13.11 -51.35 -28.13
N GLN A 327 -13.73 -50.17 -28.26
CA GLN A 327 -14.21 -49.38 -27.14
C GLN A 327 -15.22 -50.17 -26.30
N ASP A 328 -16.23 -50.78 -26.93
CA ASP A 328 -17.25 -51.58 -26.23
C ASP A 328 -16.64 -52.77 -25.49
N LEU A 329 -15.71 -53.50 -26.12
CA LEU A 329 -15.05 -54.64 -25.48
C LEU A 329 -14.18 -54.23 -24.29
N LEU A 330 -13.50 -53.10 -24.39
CA LEU A 330 -12.71 -52.53 -23.29
C LEU A 330 -13.63 -52.12 -22.14
N GLU A 331 -14.69 -51.37 -22.42
CA GLU A 331 -15.65 -50.93 -21.41
C GLU A 331 -16.28 -52.12 -20.69
N ILE A 332 -16.77 -53.13 -21.42
CA ILE A 332 -17.32 -54.37 -20.85
C ILE A 332 -16.28 -55.14 -20.03
N HIS A 333 -15.00 -55.14 -20.43
CA HIS A 333 -13.95 -55.82 -19.67
C HIS A 333 -13.74 -55.19 -18.29
N PHE A 334 -13.71 -53.86 -18.23
CA PHE A 334 -13.52 -53.09 -16.99
C PHE A 334 -14.80 -52.87 -16.19
N GLN A 335 -15.97 -53.18 -16.76
CA GLN A 335 -17.23 -53.26 -16.01
C GLN A 335 -17.38 -54.59 -15.24
N LYS A 336 -16.68 -55.65 -15.66
CA LYS A 336 -16.75 -56.97 -15.01
C LYS A 336 -15.96 -57.02 -13.71
N THR A 337 -16.66 -57.27 -12.61
CA THR A 337 -16.06 -57.47 -11.28
C THR A 337 -15.06 -58.65 -11.22
N SER A 338 -15.22 -59.67 -12.07
CA SER A 338 -14.27 -60.79 -12.18
C SER A 338 -12.86 -60.36 -12.60
N ASN A 339 -12.73 -59.21 -13.26
CA ASN A 339 -11.47 -58.66 -13.73
C ASN A 339 -10.95 -57.54 -12.81
N GLY A 340 -11.55 -57.37 -11.62
CA GLY A 340 -11.23 -56.27 -10.71
C GLY A 340 -11.90 -54.94 -11.09
N GLY A 341 -12.80 -54.96 -12.09
CA GLY A 341 -13.58 -53.83 -12.56
C GLY A 341 -14.81 -53.51 -11.70
N GLY A 342 -15.61 -52.52 -12.12
CA GLY A 342 -16.78 -52.01 -11.40
C GLY A 342 -17.63 -51.08 -12.26
N GLU A 343 -18.55 -50.33 -11.65
CA GLU A 343 -19.42 -49.40 -12.38
C GLU A 343 -18.60 -48.24 -12.97
N VAL A 344 -18.78 -48.01 -14.27
CA VAL A 344 -18.04 -47.02 -15.06
C VAL A 344 -18.92 -45.79 -15.21
N ASP A 345 -18.39 -44.65 -14.76
CA ASP A 345 -19.03 -43.33 -14.83
C ASP A 345 -18.77 -42.68 -16.20
N ALA A 346 -17.52 -42.78 -16.69
CA ALA A 346 -17.14 -42.30 -18.01
C ALA A 346 -16.03 -43.14 -18.65
N PHE A 347 -16.09 -43.31 -19.97
CA PHE A 347 -15.07 -43.98 -20.76
C PHE A 347 -14.73 -43.13 -22.00
N LEU A 348 -13.44 -42.91 -22.24
CA LEU A 348 -12.95 -42.14 -23.39
C LEU A 348 -11.75 -42.82 -24.03
N TYR A 349 -11.84 -43.19 -25.30
CA TYR A 349 -10.76 -43.83 -26.06
C TYR A 349 -10.18 -42.92 -27.13
N ASN A 350 -8.85 -42.83 -27.19
CA ASN A 350 -8.10 -42.16 -28.25
C ASN A 350 -7.45 -43.19 -29.20
N PRO A 351 -7.98 -43.39 -30.42
CA PRO A 351 -7.43 -44.34 -31.37
C PRO A 351 -6.11 -43.86 -32.00
N LEU A 352 -5.40 -44.78 -32.66
CA LEU A 352 -4.14 -44.47 -33.35
C LEU A 352 -4.34 -43.45 -34.48
N GLY A 353 -3.49 -42.43 -34.53
CA GLY A 353 -3.57 -41.35 -35.53
C GLY A 353 -4.65 -40.29 -35.28
N GLN A 354 -5.32 -40.30 -34.12
CA GLN A 354 -6.24 -39.23 -33.69
C GLN A 354 -5.71 -38.45 -32.48
N HIS A 355 -6.24 -37.24 -32.31
CA HIS A 355 -5.95 -36.36 -31.18
C HIS A 355 -7.24 -36.09 -30.41
N THR A 356 -7.39 -36.77 -29.28
CA THR A 356 -8.51 -36.58 -28.36
C THR A 356 -8.07 -35.79 -27.13
N LEU A 357 -8.92 -34.87 -26.68
CA LEU A 357 -8.74 -34.10 -25.46
C LEU A 357 -9.80 -34.54 -24.45
N ALA A 358 -9.38 -34.86 -23.23
CA ALA A 358 -10.28 -35.14 -22.13
C ALA A 358 -10.48 -33.87 -21.29
N LEU A 359 -11.71 -33.59 -20.88
CA LEU A 359 -12.04 -32.50 -19.97
C LEU A 359 -12.28 -33.08 -18.58
N PHE A 360 -11.50 -32.61 -17.60
CA PHE A 360 -11.66 -32.96 -16.20
C PHE A 360 -12.32 -31.80 -15.45
N GLU A 361 -13.35 -32.14 -14.70
CA GLU A 361 -14.07 -31.22 -13.81
C GLU A 361 -13.93 -31.69 -12.37
N GLU A 362 -14.10 -30.79 -11.41
CA GLU A 362 -14.05 -31.14 -10.00
C GLU A 362 -15.34 -31.86 -9.59
N ASP A 363 -15.19 -33.00 -8.90
CA ASP A 363 -16.31 -33.76 -8.35
C ASP A 363 -17.07 -32.88 -7.35
N CYS A 364 -18.21 -32.33 -7.74
CA CYS A 364 -19.11 -31.68 -6.81
C CYS A 364 -19.69 -32.76 -5.90
N PRO A 365 -19.50 -32.72 -4.57
CA PRO A 365 -20.23 -33.61 -3.70
C PRO A 365 -21.72 -33.31 -3.92
N THR A 366 -22.44 -34.27 -4.47
CA THR A 366 -23.90 -34.25 -4.43
C THR A 366 -24.27 -34.22 -2.97
N GLU A 367 -24.68 -33.05 -2.47
CA GLU A 367 -25.36 -32.96 -1.19
C GLU A 367 -26.47 -34.00 -1.23
N ASP A 368 -26.37 -34.98 -0.32
CA ASP A 368 -27.33 -36.05 -0.15
C ASP A 368 -28.74 -35.44 -0.24
N GLN A 369 -29.48 -35.82 -1.27
CA GLN A 369 -30.93 -35.61 -1.34
C GLN A 369 -31.57 -36.52 -0.28
N SER A 370 -31.39 -36.15 0.97
CA SER A 370 -32.14 -36.67 2.10
C SER A 370 -33.54 -36.06 2.02
N GLN A 371 -34.46 -36.81 1.43
CA GLN A 371 -35.90 -36.51 1.43
C GLN A 371 -36.49 -36.44 2.83
#